data_AF-A0A2H0UF64-F1
#
_entry.id   AF-A0A2H0UF64-F1
#
_cell.length_a   1.000
_cell.length_b   1.000
_cell.length_c   1.000
_cell.angle_alpha   90.00
_cell.angle_beta   90.00
_cell.angle_gamma   90.00
#
_symmetry.space_group_name_H-M   'P 1'
#
loop_
_entity.id
_entity.type
_entity.pdbx_description
1 polymer ?
#
loop_
_entity_poly.entity_id
_entity_poly.type
_entity_poly.pdbx_seq_one_letter_code
_entity_poly.pdbx_strand_id
1 'polypeptide(L)' 'MQTDASLTTLIQLGAQGIFYILLLIFAIHLLILSYHWFTYGTSRASGLTALFIYLGGSVLCFSIMLVSLSAL' A
#
# COMPACT_ATOMS: atom_id res chain seq x y z
N MET A 1 4.04 26.56 22.70
CA MET A 1 3.16 25.63 23.43
C MET A 1 1.87 25.34 22.67
N GLN A 2 1.02 26.31 22.31
CA GLN A 2 -0.23 26.01 21.58
C GLN A 2 -0.04 25.68 20.09
N THR A 3 0.96 26.29 19.44
CA THR A 3 1.33 26.05 18.03
C THR A 3 1.93 24.66 17.78
N ASP A 4 2.64 24.12 18.76
CA ASP A 4 3.33 22.83 18.65
C ASP A 4 2.30 21.69 18.65
N ALA A 5 1.28 21.79 19.51
CA ALA A 5 0.18 20.84 19.58
C ALA A 5 -0.60 20.76 18.25
N SER A 6 -0.91 21.90 17.62
CA SER A 6 -1.62 21.94 16.34
C SER A 6 -0.83 21.33 15.18
N LEU A 7 0.50 21.46 15.19
CA LEU A 7 1.37 20.88 14.17
C LEU A 7 1.39 19.35 14.26
N THR A 8 1.51 18.80 15.47
CA THR A 8 1.39 17.35 15.70
C THR A 8 0.05 16.78 15.25
N THR A 9 -1.07 17.45 15.55
CA THR A 9 -2.40 16.99 15.11
C THR A 9 -2.53 16.94 13.59
N LEU A 10 -1.99 17.95 12.89
CA LEU A 10 -2.00 17.97 11.41
C LEU A 10 -1.15 16.85 10.80
N ILE A 11 0.02 16.57 11.39
CA ILE A 11 0.90 15.48 10.95
C ILE A 11 0.20 14.12 11.14
N GLN A 12 -0.41 13.89 12.29
CA GLN A 12 -1.14 12.64 12.57
C GLN A 12 -2.33 12.45 11.63
N LEU A 13 -3.11 13.50 11.37
CA LEU A 13 -4.24 13.44 10.44
C LEU A 13 -3.77 13.14 9.00
N GLY A 14 -2.69 13.78 8.56
CA GLY A 14 -2.07 13.50 7.27
C GLY A 14 -1.58 12.05 7.16
N ALA A 15 -0.90 11.55 8.19
CA ALA A 15 -0.41 10.18 8.25
C ALA A 15 -1.54 9.14 8.19
N GLN A 16 -2.64 9.36 8.91
CA GLN A 16 -3.85 8.53 8.84
C GLN A 16 -4.45 8.51 7.43
N GLY A 17 -4.58 9.68 6.80
CA GLY A 17 -5.12 9.78 5.44
C GLY A 17 -4.27 9.00 4.43
N ILE A 18 -2.95 9.16 4.48
CA ILE A 18 -2.00 8.45 3.62
C ILE A 18 -2.10 6.94 3.84
N PHE A 19 -2.16 6.50 5.10
CA PHE A 19 -2.30 5.09 5.44
C PHE A 19 -3.54 4.46 4.80
N TYR A 20 -4.72 5.08 4.96
CA TYR A 20 -5.97 4.52 4.41
C TYR A 20 -5.99 4.50 2.87
N ILE A 21 -5.43 5.52 2.22
CA ILE A 21 -5.31 5.55 0.75
C ILE A 21 -4.41 4.42 0.27
N LEU A 22 -3.24 4.23 0.90
CA LEU A 22 -2.31 3.17 0.52
C LEU A 22 -2.87 1.78 0.81
N LEU A 23 -3.62 1.61 1.90
CA LEU A 23 -4.33 0.38 2.21
C LEU A 23 -5.33 0.02 1.12
N LEU A 24 -6.09 1.01 0.63
CA LEU A 24 -7.03 0.82 -0.48
C LEU A 24 -6.30 0.44 -1.78
N ILE A 25 -5.22 1.15 -2.12
CA ILE A 25 -4.39 0.85 -3.29
C ILE A 25 -3.85 -0.58 -3.20
N PHE A 26 -3.33 -0.97 -2.04
CA PHE A 26 -2.82 -2.31 -1.78
C PHE A 26 -3.91 -3.38 -1.94
N ALA A 27 -5.11 -3.15 -1.41
CA ALA A 27 -6.24 -4.07 -1.56
C ALA A 27 -6.66 -4.25 -3.03
N ILE A 28 -6.71 -3.15 -3.80
CA ILE A 28 -6.98 -3.20 -5.25
C ILE A 28 -5.88 -3.98 -5.96
N HIS A 29 -4.62 -3.76 -5.59
CA HIS A 29 -3.47 -4.47 -6.16
C HIS A 29 -3.58 -5.99 -5.95
N LEU A 30 -3.92 -6.42 -4.74
CA LEU A 30 -4.15 -7.83 -4.40
C LEU A 30 -5.32 -8.44 -5.20
N LEU A 31 -6.40 -7.68 -5.40
CA LEU A 31 -7.55 -8.12 -6.18
C LEU A 31 -7.15 -8.36 -7.64
N ILE A 32 -6.40 -7.42 -8.24
CA ILE A 32 -5.92 -7.54 -9.62
C ILE A 32 -4.95 -8.72 -9.76
N LEU A 33 -4.01 -8.90 -8.82
CA LEU A 33 -3.10 -10.04 -8.82
C LEU A 33 -3.88 -11.36 -8.78
N SER A 34 -4.87 -11.45 -7.90
CA SER A 34 -5.73 -12.65 -7.77
C SER A 34 -6.47 -12.91 -9.07
N TYR A 35 -7.10 -11.88 -9.66
CA TYR A 35 -7.78 -11.99 -10.95
C TYR A 35 -6.85 -12.43 -12.08
N HIS A 36 -5.65 -11.85 -12.14
CA HIS A 36 -4.65 -12.19 -13.15
C HIS A 36 -4.18 -13.65 -12.99
N TRP A 37 -3.98 -14.10 -11.76
CA TRP A 37 -3.63 -15.49 -11.45
C TRP A 37 -4.72 -16.47 -11.86
N PHE A 38 -5.99 -16.16 -11.55
CA PHE A 38 -7.13 -17.00 -11.95
C PHE A 38 -7.33 -17.03 -13.48
N THR A 39 -7.11 -15.92 -14.16
CA THR A 39 -7.37 -15.78 -15.61
C THR A 39 -6.24 -16.36 -16.47
N TYR A 40 -4.98 -16.15 -16.07
CA TYR A 40 -3.79 -16.50 -16.85
C TYR A 40 -2.93 -17.60 -16.21
N GLY A 41 -3.46 -18.34 -15.23
CA GLY A 41 -2.75 -19.37 -14.46
C GLY A 41 -2.11 -20.50 -15.28
N THR A 42 -2.39 -20.59 -16.59
CA THR A 42 -1.78 -21.53 -17.52
C THR A 42 -0.43 -21.07 -18.07
N SER A 43 -0.09 -19.77 -18.06
CA SER A 43 1.19 -19.23 -18.53
C SER A 43 2.15 -18.94 -17.37
N ARG A 44 3.07 -19.87 -17.09
CA ARG A 44 4.07 -19.74 -16.02
C ARG A 44 4.93 -18.47 -16.12
N ALA A 45 5.34 -18.09 -17.33
CA ALA A 45 6.22 -16.94 -17.54
C ALA A 45 5.51 -15.60 -17.29
N SER A 46 4.26 -15.47 -17.74
CA SER A 46 3.44 -14.28 -17.50
C SER A 46 3.06 -14.16 -16.02
N GLY A 47 2.68 -15.28 -15.39
CA GLY A 47 2.33 -15.33 -13.98
C GLY A 47 3.49 -14.93 -13.06
N LEU A 48 4.71 -15.39 -13.33
CA LEU A 48 5.90 -15.01 -12.56
C LEU A 48 6.27 -13.53 -12.70
N THR A 49 6.21 -12.99 -13.92
CA THR A 49 6.51 -11.57 -14.15
C THR A 49 5.50 -10.66 -13.45
N ALA A 50 4.21 -10.98 -13.58
CA ALA A 50 3.14 -10.32 -12.86
C ALA A 50 3.37 -10.40 -11.34
N LEU A 51 3.67 -11.60 -10.82
CA LEU A 51 3.93 -11.81 -9.39
C LEU A 51 5.02 -10.86 -8.87
N PHE A 52 6.17 -10.76 -9.54
CA PHE A 52 7.26 -9.87 -9.10
C PHE A 52 6.86 -8.40 -9.08
N ILE A 53 6.13 -7.92 -10.09
CA ILE A 53 5.64 -6.54 -10.16
C ILE A 53 4.67 -6.27 -9.00
N TYR A 54 3.70 -7.16 -8.78
CA TYR A 54 2.72 -7.03 -7.72
C TYR A 54 3.34 -7.14 -6.33
N LEU A 55 4.33 -8.02 -6.14
CA LEU A 55 5.06 -8.15 -4.87
C LEU A 55 5.91 -6.90 -4.58
N GLY A 56 6.58 -6.34 -5.60
CA GLY A 56 7.36 -5.12 -5.47
C GLY A 56 6.49 -3.92 -5.08
N GLY A 57 5.37 -3.70 -5.78
CA GLY A 57 4.40 -2.66 -5.46
C GLY A 57 3.79 -2.83 -4.06
N SER A 58 3.52 -4.09 -3.68
CA SER A 58 3.04 -4.47 -2.36
C SER A 58 4.01 -4.09 -1.24
N VAL A 59 5.29 -4.45 -1.38
CA VAL A 59 6.35 -4.12 -0.40
C VAL A 59 6.49 -2.60 -0.23
N LEU A 60 6.42 -1.85 -1.33
CA LEU A 60 6.50 -0.39 -1.29
C LEU A 60 5.31 0.23 -0.55
N CYS A 61 4.08 -0.19 -0.87
CA CYS A 61 2.89 0.25 -0.13
C CYS A 61 2.98 -0.10 1.35
N PHE A 62 3.40 -1.33 1.67
CA PHE A 62 3.52 -1.79 3.06
C PHE A 62 4.55 -0.99 3.85
N SER A 63 5.69 -0.65 3.23
CA SER A 63 6.74 0.15 3.84
C SER A 63 6.26 1.57 4.16
N ILE A 64 5.55 2.21 3.23
CA ILE A 64 5.02 3.57 3.45
C ILE A 64 3.92 3.54 4.52
N MET A 65 3.02 2.55 4.50
CA MET A 65 2.02 2.38 5.56
C MET A 65 2.67 2.22 6.94
N LEU A 66 3.77 1.47 7.04
CA LEU A 66 4.49 1.25 8.30
C LEU A 66 5.13 2.55 8.82
N VAL A 67 5.68 3.37 7.93
CA VAL A 67 6.18 4.71 8.27
C VAL A 67 5.03 5.63 8.69
N SER A 68 3.92 5.66 7.95
CA SER A 68 2.74 6.43 8.31
C SER A 68 2.18 6.03 9.67
N LEU A 69 2.16 4.74 10.00
CA LEU A 69 1.74 4.25 11.31
C LEU A 69 2.68 4.70 12.43
N SER A 70 3.98 4.80 12.18
CA SER A 70 4.95 5.30 13.18
C SER A 70 4.85 6.81 13.46
N ALA A 71 4.27 7.56 12.53
CA ALA A 71 4.02 9.00 12.65
C ALA A 71 2.65 9.33 13.27
N LEU A 72 1.90 8.30 13.63
CA LEU A 72 0.50 8.31 14.09
C LEU A 72 0.47 8.21 15.62
#